data_AF-A0AAU2GQ41-F1
#
_entry.id   AF-A0AAU2GQ41-F1
#
_cell.length_a   1.000
_cell.length_b   1.000
_cell.length_c   1.000
_cell.angle_alpha   90.00
_cell.angle_beta   90.00
_cell.angle_gamma   90.00
#
_symmetry.space_group_name_H-M   'P 1'
#
loop_
_entity.id
_entity.type
_entity.pdbx_description
1 polymer ?
#
loop_
_entity_poly.entity_id
_entity_poly.type
_entity_poly.pdbx_seq_one_letter_code
_entity_poly.pdbx_strand_id
1 'polypeptide(L)'
;MDEYRQLMQQLEAAWTMLNSADARQRELWADNLGDLLESAYLRHADAERVVGWLVQLAVTDGDYALRESALHAVAAAAVPYELPYEVLESLATHIYAFEPLLLEYVLFSLSATHDERARRPIETFLAHPDPDVRRDAELAMSELGGTRSWSASPSAL
;
A
#
# COMPACT_ATOMS: atom_id res chain seq x y z
N MET A 1 -24.97 11.40 5.92
CA MET A 1 -23.98 12.24 6.64
C MET A 1 -23.58 11.64 7.98
N ASP A 2 -24.50 11.01 8.72
CA ASP A 2 -24.16 10.41 10.03
C ASP A 2 -23.34 9.11 9.92
N GLU A 3 -23.58 8.28 8.90
CA GLU A 3 -22.84 7.03 8.68
C GLU A 3 -21.34 7.24 8.41
N TYR A 4 -20.97 8.22 7.58
CA TYR A 4 -19.56 8.53 7.32
C TYR A 4 -18.87 9.11 8.56
N ARG A 5 -19.58 9.93 9.35
CA ARG A 5 -19.05 10.44 10.62
C ARG A 5 -18.79 9.30 11.61
N GLN A 6 -19.69 8.34 11.67
CA GLN A 6 -19.53 7.15 12.51
C GLN A 6 -18.36 6.29 12.04
N LEU A 7 -18.19 6.11 10.73
CA LEU A 7 -17.03 5.44 10.15
C LEU A 7 -15.71 6.14 10.53
N MET A 8 -15.65 7.48 10.44
CA MET A 8 -14.44 8.22 10.83
C MET A 8 -14.11 8.08 12.33
N GLN A 9 -15.12 8.03 13.20
CA GLN A 9 -14.89 7.74 14.63
C GLN A 9 -14.35 6.32 14.84
N GLN A 10 -14.84 5.35 14.07
CA GLN A 10 -14.33 3.98 14.09
C GLN A 10 -12.88 3.91 13.59
N LEU A 11 -12.52 4.68 12.56
CA LEU A 11 -11.13 4.78 12.07
C LEU A 11 -10.17 5.37 13.11
N GLU A 12 -10.59 6.42 13.83
CA GLU A 12 -9.78 6.98 14.91
C GLU A 12 -9.58 5.98 16.07
N ALA A 13 -10.61 5.21 16.39
CA ALA A 13 -10.50 4.12 17.35
C ALA A 13 -9.59 3.00 16.84
N ALA A 14 -9.69 2.64 15.55
CA ALA A 14 -8.85 1.64 14.91
C ALA A 14 -7.37 2.01 14.98
N TRP A 15 -7.01 3.28 14.77
CA TRP A 15 -5.63 3.76 14.98
C TRP A 15 -5.13 3.51 16.41
N THR A 16 -5.97 3.71 17.41
CA THR A 16 -5.61 3.41 18.80
C THR A 16 -5.36 1.92 18.99
N MET A 17 -6.16 1.07 18.35
CA MET A 17 -6.04 -0.39 18.44
C MET A 17 -4.87 -0.97 17.64
N LEU A 18 -4.46 -0.32 16.55
CA LEU A 18 -3.22 -0.63 15.83
C LEU A 18 -1.98 -0.42 16.70
N ASN A 19 -2.08 0.39 17.75
CA ASN A 19 -1.04 0.58 18.76
C ASN A 19 -1.25 -0.28 20.02
N SER A 20 -2.13 -1.28 19.97
CA SER A 20 -2.36 -2.19 21.10
C SER A 20 -1.12 -3.06 21.37
N ALA A 21 -0.96 -3.50 22.61
CA ALA A 21 0.11 -4.44 22.98
C ALA A 21 -0.12 -5.87 22.45
N ASP A 22 -1.31 -6.17 21.92
CA ASP A 22 -1.70 -7.48 21.42
C ASP A 22 -1.47 -7.57 19.91
N ALA A 23 -0.42 -8.29 19.51
CA ALA A 23 -0.03 -8.45 18.11
C ALA A 23 -1.17 -8.96 17.22
N ARG A 24 -2.00 -9.88 17.73
CA ARG A 24 -3.12 -10.45 16.97
C ARG A 24 -4.24 -9.43 16.75
N GLN A 25 -4.46 -8.55 17.73
CA GLN A 25 -5.42 -7.46 17.55
C GLN A 25 -4.93 -6.48 16.50
N ARG A 26 -3.64 -6.13 16.51
CA ARG A 26 -3.07 -5.24 15.50
C ARG A 26 -3.22 -5.79 14.09
N GLU A 27 -2.92 -7.08 13.90
CA GLU A 27 -3.09 -7.79 12.62
C GLU A 27 -4.54 -7.73 12.14
N LEU A 28 -5.50 -8.14 12.97
CA LEU A 28 -6.92 -8.09 12.64
C LEU A 28 -7.39 -6.67 12.26
N TRP A 29 -6.87 -5.65 12.93
CA TRP A 29 -7.21 -4.27 12.59
C TRP A 29 -6.55 -3.80 11.29
N ALA A 30 -5.35 -4.26 10.95
CA ALA A 30 -4.74 -3.99 9.66
C ALA A 30 -5.55 -4.61 8.52
N ASP A 31 -6.01 -5.85 8.68
CA ASP A 31 -6.88 -6.53 7.70
C ASP A 31 -8.19 -5.77 7.48
N ASN A 32 -8.89 -5.40 8.57
CA ASN A 32 -10.14 -4.64 8.46
C ASN A 32 -9.97 -3.30 7.75
N LEU A 33 -8.81 -2.64 7.91
CA LEU A 33 -8.49 -1.41 7.18
C LEU A 33 -8.22 -1.70 5.69
N GLY A 34 -7.58 -2.82 5.38
CA GLY A 34 -7.41 -3.32 4.02
C GLY A 34 -8.74 -3.52 3.31
N ASP A 35 -9.68 -4.26 3.91
CA ASP A 35 -11.02 -4.49 3.37
C ASP A 35 -11.76 -3.17 3.08
N LEU A 36 -11.64 -2.21 4.01
CA LEU A 36 -12.27 -0.90 3.87
C LEU A 36 -11.64 -0.09 2.72
N LEU A 37 -10.32 -0.12 2.58
CA LEU A 37 -9.63 0.53 1.47
C LEU A 37 -10.02 -0.10 0.14
N GLU A 38 -10.01 -1.43 0.04
CA GLU A 38 -10.39 -2.17 -1.18
C GLU A 38 -11.83 -1.87 -1.61
N SER A 39 -12.74 -1.67 -0.66
CA SER A 39 -14.15 -1.33 -0.94
C SER A 39 -14.36 0.04 -1.62
N ALA A 40 -13.32 0.87 -1.73
CA ALA A 40 -13.36 2.23 -2.28
C ALA A 40 -14.37 3.17 -1.58
N TYR A 41 -14.73 2.87 -0.32
CA TYR A 41 -15.76 3.61 0.42
C TYR A 41 -15.24 4.90 1.08
N LEU A 42 -13.93 5.03 1.26
CA LEU A 42 -13.32 6.20 1.87
C LEU A 42 -13.21 7.35 0.87
N ARG A 43 -13.35 8.58 1.38
CA ARG A 43 -12.94 9.75 0.60
C ARG A 43 -11.43 9.70 0.42
N HIS A 44 -10.94 10.22 -0.71
CA HIS A 44 -9.53 10.14 -1.09
C HIS A 44 -8.56 10.56 0.02
N ALA A 45 -8.79 11.72 0.64
CA ALA A 45 -7.95 12.22 1.74
C ALA A 45 -7.98 11.34 3.01
N ASP A 46 -9.10 10.66 3.26
CA ASP A 46 -9.22 9.73 4.39
C ASP A 46 -8.52 8.40 4.05
N ALA A 47 -8.59 7.94 2.79
CA ALA A 47 -7.83 6.78 2.31
C ALA A 47 -6.31 7.02 2.39
N GLU A 48 -5.81 8.15 1.89
CA GLU A 48 -4.40 8.55 1.99
C GLU A 48 -3.90 8.53 3.45
N ARG A 49 -4.74 9.01 4.37
CA ARG A 49 -4.42 9.01 5.79
C ARG A 49 -4.29 7.61 6.36
N VAL A 50 -5.23 6.72 6.04
CA VAL A 50 -5.18 5.31 6.49
C VAL A 50 -3.98 4.58 5.87
N VAL A 51 -3.69 4.81 4.59
CA VAL A 51 -2.50 4.28 3.94
C VAL A 51 -1.23 4.77 4.64
N GLY A 52 -1.14 6.05 5.01
CA GLY A 52 -0.01 6.58 5.77
C GLY A 52 0.21 5.87 7.11
N TRP A 53 -0.85 5.50 7.81
CA TRP A 53 -0.78 4.69 9.02
C TRP A 53 -0.22 3.29 8.79
N LEU A 54 -0.69 2.61 7.74
CA LEU A 54 -0.24 1.27 7.36
C LEU A 54 1.22 1.29 6.88
N VAL A 55 1.62 2.31 6.13
CA VAL A 55 3.02 2.53 5.74
C VAL A 55 3.91 2.69 6.96
N GLN A 56 3.49 3.50 7.94
CA GLN A 56 4.24 3.65 9.19
C GLN A 56 4.37 2.31 9.92
N LEU A 57 3.30 1.52 9.96
CA LEU A 57 3.30 0.20 10.60
C LEU A 57 4.27 -0.77 9.89
N ALA A 58 4.21 -0.86 8.56
CA ALA A 58 5.06 -1.71 7.75
C ALA A 58 6.57 -1.41 7.92
N VAL A 59 6.91 -0.13 8.13
CA VAL A 59 8.30 0.32 8.30
C VAL A 59 8.81 0.18 9.73
N THR A 60 7.95 0.35 10.74
CA THR A 60 8.40 0.48 12.15
C THR A 60 8.18 -0.78 12.98
N ASP A 61 7.27 -1.66 12.59
CA ASP A 61 7.00 -2.87 13.36
C ASP A 61 8.10 -3.92 13.22
N GLY A 62 8.27 -4.75 14.25
CA GLY A 62 9.19 -5.89 14.21
C GLY A 62 8.51 -7.21 13.86
N ASP A 63 7.18 -7.27 13.91
CA ASP A 63 6.41 -8.47 13.60
C ASP A 63 6.19 -8.61 12.10
N TYR A 64 6.65 -9.74 11.53
CA TYR A 64 6.57 -10.00 10.10
C TYR A 64 5.12 -10.06 9.59
N ALA A 65 4.23 -10.76 10.29
CA ALA A 65 2.85 -10.97 9.85
C ALA A 65 2.07 -9.65 9.81
N LEU A 66 2.31 -8.78 10.80
CA LEU A 66 1.71 -7.45 10.81
C LEU A 66 2.22 -6.56 9.68
N ARG A 67 3.53 -6.59 9.38
CA ARG A 67 4.10 -5.85 8.26
C ARG A 67 3.56 -6.34 6.92
N GLU A 68 3.45 -7.65 6.75
CA GLU A 68 2.85 -8.27 5.56
C GLU A 68 1.40 -7.82 5.38
N SER A 69 0.57 -7.93 6.42
CA SER A 69 -0.84 -7.51 6.39
C SER A 69 -0.99 -6.02 6.06
N ALA A 70 -0.14 -5.18 6.65
CA ALA A 70 -0.13 -3.74 6.37
C ALA A 70 0.26 -3.44 4.91
N LEU A 71 1.30 -4.10 4.39
CA LEU A 71 1.74 -3.92 3.01
C LEU A 71 0.72 -4.45 2.00
N HIS A 72 0.08 -5.58 2.29
CA HIS A 72 -1.02 -6.10 1.49
C HIS A 72 -2.17 -5.08 1.42
N ALA A 73 -2.58 -4.50 2.55
CA ALA A 73 -3.61 -3.47 2.58
C ALA A 73 -3.21 -2.19 1.80
N VAL A 74 -1.95 -1.77 1.87
CA VAL A 74 -1.44 -0.63 1.07
C VAL A 74 -1.48 -0.94 -0.43
N ALA A 75 -1.05 -2.14 -0.84
CA ALA A 75 -1.11 -2.58 -2.22
C ALA A 75 -2.56 -2.63 -2.72
N ALA A 76 -3.47 -3.23 -1.95
CA ALA A 76 -4.89 -3.27 -2.29
C ALA A 76 -5.49 -1.87 -2.46
N ALA A 77 -5.09 -0.90 -1.62
CA ALA A 77 -5.54 0.49 -1.73
C ALA A 77 -5.04 1.20 -3.00
N ALA A 78 -3.88 0.82 -3.54
CA ALA A 78 -3.33 1.43 -4.75
C ALA A 78 -4.13 1.08 -6.02
N VAL A 79 -5.05 0.12 -5.95
CA VAL A 79 -5.94 -0.26 -7.05
C VAL A 79 -7.09 0.75 -7.23
N PRO A 80 -7.92 1.03 -6.21
CA PRO A 80 -9.02 1.99 -6.33
C PRO A 80 -8.62 3.46 -6.12
N TYR A 81 -7.47 3.75 -5.49
CA TYR A 81 -7.05 5.13 -5.20
C TYR A 81 -5.78 5.53 -5.94
N GLU A 82 -5.72 6.78 -6.40
CA GLU A 82 -4.52 7.37 -6.97
C GLU A 82 -3.64 7.93 -5.84
N LEU A 83 -2.88 7.05 -5.18
CA LEU A 83 -2.08 7.43 -4.03
C LEU A 83 -0.89 8.31 -4.47
N PRO A 84 -0.69 9.49 -3.86
CA PRO A 84 0.47 10.33 -4.15
C PRO A 84 1.74 9.67 -3.59
N TYR A 85 2.86 9.83 -4.31
CA TYR A 85 4.14 9.27 -3.90
C TYR A 85 4.56 9.69 -2.48
N GLU A 86 4.22 10.91 -2.05
CA GLU A 86 4.48 11.44 -0.71
C GLU A 86 3.92 10.55 0.41
N VAL A 87 2.78 9.87 0.18
CA VAL A 87 2.18 8.96 1.16
C VAL A 87 3.00 7.67 1.27
N LEU A 88 3.66 7.26 0.19
CA LEU A 88 4.46 6.02 0.11
C LEU A 88 5.97 6.26 0.22
N GLU A 89 6.43 7.51 0.33
CA GLU A 89 7.85 7.87 0.31
C GLU A 89 8.67 7.14 1.38
N SER A 90 8.06 6.86 2.53
CA SER A 90 8.72 6.10 3.60
C SER A 90 9.03 4.65 3.17
N LEU A 91 8.17 4.01 2.36
CA LEU A 91 8.45 2.69 1.79
C LEU A 91 9.66 2.73 0.87
N ALA A 92 9.73 3.72 -0.02
CA ALA A 92 10.88 3.90 -0.92
C ALA A 92 12.18 4.18 -0.15
N THR A 93 12.10 4.98 0.92
CA THR A 93 13.26 5.34 1.77
C THR A 93 13.82 4.12 2.50
N HIS A 94 12.95 3.21 2.96
CA HIS A 94 13.32 2.03 3.74
C HIS A 94 13.30 0.74 2.92
N ILE A 95 13.25 0.81 1.60
CA ILE A 95 12.97 -0.33 0.72
C ILE A 95 13.93 -1.52 0.92
N TYR A 96 15.20 -1.25 1.26
CA TYR A 96 16.19 -2.30 1.52
C TYR A 96 16.06 -3.02 2.87
N ALA A 97 15.18 -2.54 3.76
CA ALA A 97 14.92 -3.15 5.06
C ALA A 97 13.83 -4.23 5.00
N PHE A 98 13.16 -4.39 3.85
CA PHE A 98 12.14 -5.41 3.66
C PHE A 98 12.75 -6.74 3.22
N GLU A 99 12.20 -7.82 3.77
CA GLU A 99 12.46 -9.19 3.36
C GLU A 99 12.01 -9.40 1.91
N PRO A 100 12.64 -10.30 1.15
CA PRO A 100 12.30 -10.54 -0.26
C PRO A 100 10.80 -10.75 -0.52
N LEU A 101 10.11 -11.50 0.35
CA LEU A 101 8.68 -11.78 0.25
C LEU A 101 7.79 -10.53 0.43
N LEU A 102 8.28 -9.49 1.10
CA LEU A 102 7.53 -8.25 1.29
C LEU A 102 7.78 -7.23 0.17
N LEU A 103 8.83 -7.42 -0.64
CA LEU A 103 9.20 -6.48 -1.70
C LEU A 103 8.16 -6.44 -2.82
N GLU A 104 7.44 -7.53 -3.10
CA GLU A 104 6.36 -7.56 -4.10
C GLU A 104 5.34 -6.43 -3.83
N TYR A 105 4.82 -6.34 -2.59
CA TYR A 105 3.85 -5.33 -2.20
C TYR A 105 4.42 -3.91 -2.29
N VAL A 106 5.68 -3.72 -1.87
CA VAL A 106 6.33 -2.41 -1.87
C VAL A 106 6.56 -1.92 -3.30
N LEU A 107 7.11 -2.77 -4.17
CA LEU A 107 7.40 -2.45 -5.56
C LEU A 107 6.10 -2.17 -6.33
N PHE A 108 5.07 -2.99 -6.13
CA PHE A 108 3.75 -2.75 -6.71
C PHE A 108 3.20 -1.39 -6.28
N SER A 109 3.13 -1.13 -4.97
CA SER A 109 2.54 0.11 -4.44
C SER A 109 3.27 1.36 -4.93
N LEU A 110 4.60 1.33 -4.99
CA LEU A 110 5.40 2.45 -5.52
C LEU A 110 5.17 2.64 -7.02
N SER A 111 5.08 1.57 -7.81
CA SER A 111 4.83 1.67 -9.24
C SER A 111 3.43 2.22 -9.58
N ALA A 112 2.42 1.87 -8.78
CA ALA A 112 1.04 2.32 -8.94
C ALA A 112 0.85 3.83 -8.68
N THR A 113 1.85 4.51 -8.11
CA THR A 113 1.86 5.98 -8.02
C THR A 113 2.08 6.65 -9.38
N HIS A 114 2.67 5.93 -10.35
CA HIS A 114 3.15 6.45 -11.63
C HIS A 114 4.08 7.68 -11.50
N ASP A 115 4.70 7.86 -10.33
CA ASP A 115 5.59 8.98 -10.06
C ASP A 115 7.03 8.60 -10.39
N GLU A 116 7.68 9.39 -11.24
CA GLU A 116 9.07 9.15 -11.66
C GLU A 116 10.07 9.07 -10.49
N ARG A 117 9.75 9.62 -9.32
CA ARG A 117 10.56 9.47 -8.10
C ARG A 117 10.68 8.01 -7.66
N ALA A 118 9.69 7.16 -7.94
CA ALA A 118 9.72 5.73 -7.64
C ALA A 118 10.68 4.93 -8.55
N ARG A 119 11.05 5.48 -9.71
CA ARG A 119 11.87 4.77 -10.71
C ARG A 119 13.19 4.28 -10.14
N ARG A 120 13.95 5.17 -9.50
CA ARG A 120 15.29 4.85 -8.99
C ARG A 120 15.23 3.81 -7.86
N PRO A 121 14.35 3.93 -6.85
CA PRO A 121 14.14 2.88 -5.86
C PRO A 121 13.82 1.50 -6.46
N ILE A 122 12.94 1.43 -7.46
CA ILE A 122 12.53 0.16 -8.09
C ILE A 122 13.67 -0.43 -8.93
N GLU A 123 14.38 0.39 -9.71
CA GLU A 123 15.45 -0.03 -10.62
C GLU A 123 16.56 -0.82 -9.93
N THR A 124 16.84 -0.55 -8.65
CA THR A 124 17.92 -1.24 -7.92
C THR A 124 17.64 -2.72 -7.69
N PHE A 125 16.37 -3.14 -7.74
CA PHE A 125 15.96 -4.53 -7.55
C PHE A 125 15.99 -5.37 -8.83
N LEU A 126 16.21 -4.76 -10.01
CA LEU A 126 16.39 -5.48 -11.28
C LEU A 126 17.61 -6.42 -11.26
N ALA A 127 18.59 -6.15 -10.39
CA ALA A 127 19.79 -6.97 -10.22
C ALA A 127 19.77 -7.80 -8.91
N HIS A 128 18.63 -7.92 -8.24
CA HIS A 128 18.52 -8.64 -6.97
C HIS A 128 18.89 -10.14 -7.13
N PRO A 129 19.55 -10.79 -6.14
CA PRO A 129 19.92 -12.21 -6.25
C PRO A 129 18.72 -13.14 -6.38
N ASP A 130 17.61 -12.81 -5.72
CA ASP A 130 16.36 -13.56 -5.81
C ASP A 130 15.66 -13.33 -7.17
N PRO A 131 15.39 -14.38 -7.96
CA PRO A 131 14.69 -14.25 -9.25
C PRO A 131 13.27 -13.68 -9.14
N ASP A 132 12.53 -13.95 -8.07
CA ASP A 132 11.17 -13.45 -7.92
C ASP A 132 11.17 -11.93 -7.70
N VAL A 133 12.07 -11.43 -6.86
CA VAL A 133 12.24 -9.99 -6.65
C VAL A 133 12.65 -9.27 -7.95
N ARG A 134 13.50 -9.88 -8.79
CA ARG A 134 13.82 -9.30 -10.11
C ARG A 134 12.60 -9.20 -11.00
N ARG A 135 11.80 -10.28 -11.07
CA ARG A 135 10.56 -10.33 -11.84
C ARG A 135 9.58 -9.24 -11.36
N ASP A 136 9.41 -9.08 -10.05
CA ASP A 136 8.51 -8.07 -9.49
C ASP A 136 9.02 -6.64 -9.77
N ALA A 137 10.33 -6.41 -9.72
CA ALA A 137 10.92 -5.14 -10.10
C ALA A 137 10.74 -4.83 -11.60
N GLU A 138 10.87 -5.82 -12.49
CA GLU A 138 10.60 -5.66 -13.92
C GLU A 138 9.13 -5.29 -14.19
N LEU A 139 8.19 -5.97 -13.51
CA LEU A 139 6.76 -5.66 -13.58
C LEU A 139 6.48 -4.23 -13.09
N ALA A 140 7.03 -3.86 -11.94
CA ALA A 140 6.89 -2.52 -11.36
C ALA A 140 7.47 -1.43 -12.28
N MET A 141 8.61 -1.67 -12.95
CA MET A 141 9.16 -0.72 -13.92
C MET A 141 8.28 -0.57 -15.17
N SER A 142 7.66 -1.66 -15.62
CA SER A 142 6.69 -1.62 -16.71
C SER A 142 5.45 -0.83 -16.33
N GLU A 143 4.90 -1.06 -15.14
CA GLU A 143 3.72 -0.36 -14.62
C GLU A 143 4.00 1.15 -14.43
N LEU A 144 5.15 1.48 -13.84
CA LEU A 144 5.55 2.87 -13.65
C LEU A 144 5.66 3.65 -14.97
N GLY A 145 6.13 2.99 -16.03
CA GLY A 145 6.22 3.57 -17.38
C GLY A 145 4.90 3.55 -18.16
N GLY A 146 3.90 2.82 -17.69
CA GLY A 146 2.55 2.81 -18.24
C GLY A 146 1.85 4.12 -17.92
N THR A 147 1.40 4.86 -18.94
CA THR A 147 0.29 5.79 -18.71
C THR A 147 -0.94 4.95 -18.36
N ARG A 148 -1.75 5.36 -17.36
CA ARG A 148 -3.08 4.77 -17.10
C ARG A 148 -3.95 4.89 -18.37
N SER A 149 -3.77 3.97 -19.31
CA SER A 149 -4.62 3.85 -20.49
C SER A 149 -5.84 3.01 -20.13
N TRP A 150 -6.62 3.50 -19.17
CA TRP A 150 -8.01 3.07 -19.05
C TRP A 150 -8.78 3.66 -20.23
N SER A 151 -8.65 3.03 -21.40
CA SER A 151 -9.68 3.14 -22.41
C SER A 151 -10.88 2.36 -21.91
N ALA A 152 -11.81 3.06 -21.24
CA ALA A 152 -13.19 2.62 -21.20
C ALA A 152 -13.64 2.51 -22.66
N SER A 153 -13.56 1.31 -23.23
CA SER A 153 -14.34 1.00 -24.42
C SER A 153 -15.80 1.01 -23.99
N PRO A 154 -16.67 1.89 -24.53
CA PRO A 154 -18.09 1.72 -24.35
C PRO A 154 -18.47 0.46 -25.14
N SER A 155 -18.69 -0.65 -24.43
CA SER A 155 -19.40 -1.78 -25.01
C SER A 155 -20.83 -1.33 -25.26
N ALA A 156 -21.07 -0.88 -26.49
CA ALA A 156 -22.39 -0.84 -27.06
C ALA A 156 -22.88 -2.29 -27.25
N LEU A 157 -23.92 -2.67 -26.51
CA LEU A 157 -24.98 -3.58 -26.96
C LEU A 157 -26.30 -3.10 -26.35
#